data_AF-A0A2L2Z6Q9-F1
#
_entry.id   AF-A0A2L2Z6Q9-F1
#
_cell.length_a   1.000
_cell.length_b   1.000
_cell.length_c   1.000
_cell.angle_alpha   90.00
_cell.angle_beta   90.00
_cell.angle_gamma   90.00
#
_symmetry.space_group_name_H-M   'P 1'
#
loop_
_entity.id
_entity.type
_entity.pdbx_description
1 polymer ?
#
loop_
_entity_poly.entity_id
_entity_poly.type
_entity_poly.pdbx_seq_one_letter_code
_entity_poly.pdbx_strand_id
1 'polypeptide(L)' 'LFEKRPKNFVICQDIQPMRDLCRFVICPKYIRLQSQRAGLYQRLKVPPPIYQFTQALDRQSATQLF' A
#
# COMPACT_ATOMS: atom_id res chain seq x y z
N LEU A 1 -34.38 22.84 -22.72
CA LEU A 1 -34.95 22.76 -21.36
C LEU A 1 -34.47 21.44 -20.78
N PHE A 2 -33.48 21.45 -19.88
CA PHE A 2 -32.85 20.23 -19.35
C PHE A 2 -33.31 19.99 -17.90
N GLU A 3 -33.77 18.78 -17.60
CA GLU A 3 -34.18 18.38 -16.25
C GLU A 3 -33.02 17.73 -15.50
N LYS A 4 -32.94 17.99 -14.18
CA LYS A 4 -31.96 17.33 -13.30
C LYS A 4 -32.43 15.91 -12.98
N ARG A 5 -31.58 14.91 -13.21
CA ARG A 5 -31.80 13.50 -12.81
C ARG A 5 -30.76 13.07 -11.77
N PRO A 6 -30.96 13.37 -10.48
CA PRO A 6 -30.04 12.93 -9.44
C PRO A 6 -30.19 11.42 -9.24
N LYS A 7 -29.06 10.71 -9.11
CA LYS A 7 -29.02 9.30 -8.75
C LYS A 7 -28.76 9.14 -7.25
N ASN A 8 -29.33 8.13 -6.63
CA ASN A 8 -29.08 7.79 -5.24
C ASN A 8 -28.27 6.49 -5.14
N PHE A 9 -27.05 6.59 -4.61
CA PHE A 9 -26.10 5.48 -4.50
C PHE A 9 -26.05 4.87 -3.08
N VAL A 10 -27.07 5.10 -2.26
CA VAL A 10 -27.29 4.37 -1.00
C VAL A 10 -27.58 2.89 -1.31
N ILE A 11 -27.39 2.03 -0.32
CA ILE A 11 -27.63 0.58 -0.41
C ILE A 11 -29.04 0.30 -0.98
N CYS A 12 -29.12 -0.63 -1.93
CA CYS A 12 -30.35 -1.08 -2.61
C CYS A 12 -31.08 -0.03 -3.49
N GLN A 13 -30.38 0.99 -3.98
CA GLN A 13 -30.93 1.98 -4.91
C GLN A 13 -30.26 1.89 -6.29
N ASP A 14 -29.80 3.00 -6.87
CA ASP A 14 -29.20 3.01 -8.20
C ASP A 14 -27.85 2.25 -8.24
N ILE A 15 -27.46 1.80 -9.43
CA ILE A 15 -26.17 1.13 -9.67
C ILE A 15 -25.02 2.05 -9.24
N GLN A 16 -24.13 1.51 -8.40
CA GLN A 16 -22.95 2.27 -7.95
C GLN A 16 -22.05 2.66 -9.12
N PRO A 17 -21.47 3.87 -9.10
CA PRO A 17 -20.50 4.29 -10.10
C PRO A 17 -19.21 3.46 -9.99
N MET A 18 -18.42 3.44 -11.05
CA MET A 18 -17.05 2.92 -10.99
C MET A 18 -16.24 3.72 -9.96
N ARG A 19 -15.58 3.03 -9.03
CA ARG A 19 -14.70 3.61 -8.02
C ARG A 19 -13.28 3.10 -8.23
N ASP A 20 -12.31 3.75 -7.63
CA ASP A 20 -10.96 3.20 -7.57
C ASP A 20 -10.96 1.89 -6.77
N LEU A 21 -10.58 0.81 -7.45
CA LEU A 21 -10.50 -0.53 -6.88
C LEU A 21 -9.06 -0.95 -6.56
N CYS A 22 -8.07 -0.05 -6.65
CA CYS A 22 -6.64 -0.38 -6.46
C CYS A 22 -6.36 -1.23 -5.21
N ARG A 23 -7.05 -0.98 -4.10
CA ARG A 23 -6.88 -1.76 -2.85
C ARG A 23 -7.45 -3.18 -2.90
N PHE A 24 -8.47 -3.42 -3.73
CA PHE A 24 -9.20 -4.69 -3.84
C PHE A 24 -8.75 -5.53 -5.04
N VAL A 25 -7.90 -4.98 -5.90
CA VAL A 25 -7.29 -5.73 -7.00
C VAL A 25 -6.44 -6.86 -6.43
N ILE A 26 -6.58 -8.05 -7.02
CA ILE A 26 -5.66 -9.16 -6.75
C ILE A 26 -4.30 -8.79 -7.34
N CYS A 27 -3.36 -8.41 -6.47
CA CYS A 27 -2.00 -8.12 -6.91
C CYS A 27 -1.35 -9.36 -7.56
N PRO A 28 -0.48 -9.17 -8.57
CA PRO A 28 0.36 -10.23 -9.12
C PRO A 28 1.05 -11.06 -8.02
N LYS A 29 1.25 -12.36 -8.29
CA LYS A 29 1.78 -13.31 -7.29
C LYS A 29 3.11 -12.85 -6.68
N TYR A 30 4.03 -12.30 -7.48
CA TYR A 30 5.33 -11.86 -7.01
C TYR A 30 5.23 -10.68 -6.03
N ILE A 31 4.31 -9.72 -6.26
CA ILE A 31 4.07 -8.59 -5.36
C ILE A 31 3.52 -9.10 -4.02
N ARG A 32 2.54 -10.02 -4.07
CA ARG A 32 1.97 -10.61 -2.85
C ARG A 32 3.04 -11.31 -2.01
N LEU A 33 3.89 -12.12 -2.64
CA LEU A 33 4.98 -12.81 -1.95
C LEU A 33 6.00 -11.84 -1.35
N GLN A 34 6.35 -10.78 -2.06
CA GLN A 34 7.27 -9.75 -1.57
C GLN A 34 6.69 -8.99 -0.36
N SER A 35 5.42 -8.56 -0.44
CA SER A 35 4.74 -7.87 0.67
C SER A 35 4.56 -8.77 1.88
N GLN A 36 4.19 -10.05 1.68
CA GLN A 36 4.10 -11.02 2.77
C GLN A 36 5.46 -11.25 3.44
N ARG A 37 6.53 -11.39 2.66
CA ARG A 37 7.89 -11.52 3.17
C ARG A 37 8.31 -10.30 4.00
N ALA A 38 8.05 -9.08 3.50
CA ALA A 38 8.33 -7.84 4.23
C ALA A 38 7.54 -7.77 5.54
N GLY A 39 6.24 -8.10 5.52
CA GLY A 39 5.40 -8.16 6.72
C GLY A 39 5.87 -9.19 7.74
N LEU A 40 6.38 -10.34 7.30
CA LEU A 40 6.96 -11.36 8.19
C LEU A 40 8.23 -10.86 8.87
N TYR A 41 9.16 -10.22 8.13
CA TYR A 41 10.39 -9.68 8.72
C TYR A 41 10.14 -8.62 9.78
N GLN A 42 9.09 -7.81 9.63
CA GLN A 42 8.72 -6.80 10.62
C GLN A 42 8.09 -7.42 11.89
N ARG A 43 7.34 -8.52 11.75
CA ARG A 43 6.63 -9.16 12.87
C ARG A 43 7.51 -10.10 13.67
N LEU A 44 8.48 -10.74 13.02
CA LEU A 44 9.42 -11.65 13.66
C LEU A 44 10.51 -10.86 14.40
N LYS A 45 10.97 -11.39 15.53
CA LYS A 45 12.13 -10.83 16.23
C LYS A 45 13.40 -11.17 15.44
N VAL A 46 14.05 -10.15 14.89
CA VAL A 46 15.31 -10.29 14.16
C VAL A 46 16.49 -10.15 15.14
N PRO A 47 17.50 -11.03 15.09
CA PRO A 47 18.70 -10.91 15.92
C PRO A 47 19.45 -9.58 15.71
N PRO A 48 20.05 -8.98 16.75
CA PRO A 48 20.75 -7.70 16.64
C PRO A 48 21.84 -7.63 15.56
N PRO A 49 22.67 -8.66 15.33
CA PRO A 49 23.70 -8.63 14.27
C PRO A 49 23.13 -8.46 12.86
N ILE A 50 21.87 -8.87 12.64
CA ILE A 50 21.19 -8.72 11.36
C ILE A 50 20.45 -7.39 11.32
N TYR A 51 19.88 -6.96 12.44
CA TYR A 51 19.10 -5.73 12.53
C TYR A 51 19.92 -4.46 12.26
N GLN A 52 21.22 -4.46 12.58
CA GLN A 52 22.11 -3.32 12.29
C GLN A 52 22.09 -2.88 10.81
N PHE A 53 21.87 -3.82 9.89
CA PHE A 53 21.82 -3.53 8.45
C PHE A 53 20.52 -2.88 7.97
N THR A 54 19.49 -2.83 8.83
CA THR A 54 18.24 -2.13 8.52
C THR A 54 18.32 -0.63 8.81
N GLN A 55 19.29 -0.21 9.61
CA GLN A 55 19.54 1.20 9.93
C GLN A 55 20.54 1.76 8.91
N ALA A 56 20.14 2.84 8.24
CA ALA A 56 20.99 3.56 7.29
C ALA A 56 21.52 4.85 7.92
N LEU A 57 22.66 5.35 7.40
CA LEU A 57 23.18 6.67 7.74
C LEU A 57 22.16 7.75 7.36
N ASP A 58 22.15 8.86 8.10
CA ASP A 58 21.28 9.99 7.80
C ASP A 58 21.63 10.62 6.43
N ARG A 59 20.63 11.28 5.84
CA ARG A 59 20.76 11.81 4.48
C ARG A 59 21.87 12.87 4.36
N GLN A 60 22.06 13.73 5.37
CA GLN A 60 23.02 14.83 5.30
C GLN A 60 24.45 14.29 5.32
N SER A 61 24.76 13.40 6.26
CA SER A 61 26.09 12.75 6.31
C SER A 61 26.33 11.87 5.09
N ALA A 62 25.31 11.16 4.58
CA ALA A 62 25.43 10.37 3.36
C ALA A 62 25.79 11.24 2.14
N THR A 63 25.18 12.43 2.00
CA THR A 63 25.52 13.36 0.91
C THR A 63 26.89 14.01 1.04
N GLN A 64 27.48 14.03 2.24
CA GLN A 64 28.85 14.50 2.44
C GLN A 64 29.89 13.40 2.17
N LEU A 65 29.49 12.14 2.33
CA LEU A 65 30.35 10.97 2.20
C LEU A 65 30.53 10.51 0.75
N PHE A 66 29.48 10.64 -0.09
CA PHE A 66 29.49 10.35 -1.52
C PHE A 66 29.70 11.62 -2.36
#